data_AF-M2XRH7-F1
#
_entry.id   AF-M2XRH7-F1
#
_cell.length_a   1.000
_cell.length_b   1.000
_cell.length_c   1.000
_cell.angle_alpha   90.00
_cell.angle_beta   90.00
_cell.angle_gamma   90.00
#
_symmetry.space_group_name_H-M   'P 1'
#
loop_
_entity.id
_entity.type
_entity.pdbx_description
1 polymer ?
#
loop_
_entity_poly.entity_id
_entity_poly.type
_entity_poly.pdbx_seq_one_letter_code
_entity_poly.pdbx_strand_id
1 'polypeptide(L)'
;MNSSTVAELAAAQIIGTLRSEDRQTWHFAPDTRLGTPGLELTRGECIQLVLELEDRWNVHLPDEHTDRLESSTIGEITTLFATLLNDRSSSEPPPLPTREDILLLVATARGVEPDEVSEEIDSFTRMWLLHSMEQRHHVPMDTIPSSRLAEMNSVDRAVEMFEEVLQQNGLHESFDREPTP
;
A
#
# COMPACT_ATOMS: atom_id res chain seq x y z
N MET A 1 13.66 4.99 0.10
CA MET A 1 13.05 6.32 -0.17
C MET A 1 13.27 7.19 1.07
N ASN A 2 13.85 8.39 0.96
CA ASN A 2 14.12 9.21 2.15
C ASN A 2 12.82 9.83 2.69
N SER A 3 12.61 9.90 4.01
CA SER A 3 11.38 10.43 4.63
C SER A 3 10.99 11.83 4.15
N SER A 4 11.97 12.65 3.74
CA SER A 4 11.73 13.97 3.15
C SER A 4 10.98 13.90 1.83
N THR A 5 11.29 12.92 0.98
CA THR A 5 10.65 12.74 -0.34
C THR A 5 9.21 12.25 -0.22
N VAL A 6 8.94 11.40 0.77
CA VAL A 6 7.59 10.89 1.06
C VAL A 6 6.69 12.01 1.61
N ALA A 7 7.22 12.87 2.47
CA ALA A 7 6.50 14.04 2.98
C ALA A 7 6.20 15.06 1.87
N GLU A 8 7.15 15.34 0.97
CA GLU A 8 6.92 16.22 -0.18
C GLU A 8 5.87 15.66 -1.15
N LEU A 9 5.88 14.35 -1.39
CA LEU A 9 4.89 13.67 -2.24
C LEU A 9 3.49 13.72 -1.61
N ALA A 10 3.38 13.41 -0.32
CA ALA A 10 2.12 13.48 0.42
C ALA A 10 1.56 14.91 0.41
N ALA A 11 2.41 15.92 0.66
CA ALA A 11 2.03 17.33 0.60
C ALA A 11 1.54 17.73 -0.80
N ALA A 12 2.31 17.42 -1.85
CA ALA A 12 1.94 17.75 -3.22
C ALA A 12 0.60 17.13 -3.62
N GLN A 13 0.31 15.92 -3.13
CA GLN A 13 -0.93 15.22 -3.45
C GLN A 13 -2.13 15.71 -2.64
N ILE A 14 -1.97 16.02 -1.36
CA ILE A 14 -3.01 16.69 -0.55
C ILE A 14 -3.39 18.01 -1.21
N ILE A 15 -2.39 18.78 -1.64
CA ILE A 15 -2.57 20.04 -2.39
C ILE A 15 -3.26 19.77 -3.75
N GLY A 16 -2.93 18.67 -4.42
CA GLY A 16 -3.55 18.23 -5.66
C GLY A 16 -5.05 17.94 -5.51
N THR A 17 -5.43 17.13 -4.52
CA THR A 17 -6.84 16.82 -4.20
C THR A 17 -7.61 18.09 -3.84
N LEU A 18 -7.02 18.97 -3.03
CA LEU A 18 -7.65 20.25 -2.66
C LEU A 18 -7.81 21.21 -3.87
N ARG A 19 -6.96 21.09 -4.90
CA ARG A 19 -7.03 21.93 -6.12
C ARG A 19 -8.04 21.44 -7.15
N SER A 20 -8.39 20.15 -7.17
CA SER A 20 -9.41 19.63 -8.09
C SER A 20 -10.83 20.11 -7.75
N GLU A 21 -11.08 20.54 -6.51
CA GLU A 21 -12.37 21.10 -6.07
C GLU A 21 -12.51 22.61 -6.32
N ASP A 22 -12.11 23.11 -7.49
CA ASP A 22 -12.29 24.52 -7.91
C ASP A 22 -11.46 25.57 -7.12
N ARG A 23 -10.41 25.14 -6.40
CA ARG A 23 -9.51 26.01 -5.59
C ARG A 23 -8.11 26.17 -6.20
N GLN A 24 -8.02 26.34 -7.52
CA GLN A 24 -6.78 26.28 -8.32
C GLN A 24 -5.66 27.26 -7.94
N THR A 25 -5.93 28.34 -7.21
CA THR A 25 -4.96 29.42 -6.94
C THR A 25 -4.35 29.40 -5.54
N TRP A 26 -4.65 28.41 -4.72
CA TRP A 26 -4.24 28.44 -3.32
C TRP A 26 -2.80 27.88 -3.18
N HIS A 27 -1.93 28.69 -2.57
CA HIS A 27 -0.62 28.28 -2.08
C HIS A 27 -0.77 27.99 -0.59
N PHE A 28 -0.61 26.72 -0.23
CA PHE A 28 -0.80 26.27 1.13
C PHE A 28 0.52 26.19 1.86
N ALA A 29 0.61 26.87 2.99
CA ALA A 29 1.75 26.73 3.89
C ALA A 29 1.51 25.53 4.83
N PRO A 30 2.55 24.80 5.26
CA PRO A 30 2.41 23.63 6.14
C PRO A 30 1.70 23.93 7.47
N ASP A 31 1.76 25.15 7.96
CA ASP A 31 1.08 25.63 9.16
C ASP A 31 -0.40 26.00 8.94
N THR A 32 -0.89 25.90 7.70
CA THR A 32 -2.29 26.19 7.37
C THR A 32 -3.20 25.11 7.95
N ARG A 33 -4.17 25.52 8.76
CA ARG A 33 -5.20 24.63 9.33
C ARG A 33 -6.20 24.14 8.28
N LEU A 34 -6.70 22.92 8.43
CA LEU A 34 -7.78 22.40 7.61
C LEU A 34 -9.11 23.11 7.91
N GLY A 35 -9.47 23.27 9.18
CA GLY A 35 -10.64 24.03 9.60
C GLY A 35 -10.38 25.54 9.68
N THR A 36 -11.33 26.27 10.25
CA THR A 36 -11.23 27.74 10.44
C THR A 36 -10.12 28.10 11.45
N PRO A 37 -9.28 29.13 11.19
CA PRO A 37 -9.33 30.12 10.11
C PRO A 37 -8.42 29.81 8.90
N GLY A 38 -8.17 28.53 8.58
CA GLY A 38 -7.30 28.11 7.48
C GLY A 38 -8.07 27.85 6.18
N LEU A 39 -8.21 26.58 5.79
CA LEU A 39 -8.89 26.18 4.54
C LEU A 39 -10.42 26.24 4.63
N GLU A 40 -10.95 26.49 5.83
CA GLU A 40 -12.38 26.52 6.13
C GLU A 40 -13.11 25.23 5.70
N LEU A 41 -12.40 24.10 5.72
CA LEU A 41 -13.01 22.80 5.48
C LEU A 41 -13.91 22.45 6.67
N THR A 42 -15.12 22.02 6.35
CA THR A 42 -16.03 21.41 7.31
C THR A 42 -15.50 20.03 7.74
N ARG A 43 -15.95 19.52 8.89
CA ARG A 43 -15.67 18.14 9.33
C ARG A 43 -15.91 17.10 8.23
N GLY A 44 -16.98 17.26 7.46
CA GLY A 44 -17.34 16.34 6.38
C GLY A 44 -16.30 16.33 5.26
N GLU A 45 -15.87 17.53 4.81
CA GLU A 45 -14.82 17.67 3.80
C GLU A 45 -13.46 17.17 4.30
N CYS A 46 -13.15 17.40 5.58
CA CYS A 46 -11.94 16.84 6.20
C CYS A 46 -11.93 15.31 6.22
N ILE A 47 -13.06 14.69 6.58
CA ILE A 47 -13.21 13.23 6.59
C ILE A 47 -13.12 12.68 5.17
N GLN A 48 -13.80 13.29 4.21
CA GLN A 48 -13.74 12.87 2.81
C GLN A 48 -12.32 12.95 2.26
N LEU A 49 -11.60 14.04 2.54
CA LEU A 49 -10.19 14.18 2.18
C LEU A 49 -9.37 13.03 2.77
N VAL A 50 -9.54 12.71 4.05
CA VAL A 50 -8.81 11.59 4.67
C VAL A 50 -9.14 10.26 4.01
N LEU A 51 -10.42 9.95 3.78
CA LEU A 51 -10.84 8.71 3.14
C LEU A 51 -10.24 8.57 1.73
N GLU A 52 -10.19 9.65 0.95
CA GLU A 52 -9.55 9.64 -0.37
C GLU A 52 -8.03 9.40 -0.30
N LEU A 53 -7.37 9.91 0.74
CA LEU A 53 -5.94 9.71 0.95
C LEU A 53 -5.65 8.29 1.49
N GLU A 54 -6.49 7.79 2.39
CA GLU A 54 -6.46 6.42 2.91
C GLU A 54 -6.63 5.39 1.80
N ASP A 55 -7.67 5.52 0.98
CA ASP A 55 -7.92 4.64 -0.16
C ASP A 55 -6.75 4.67 -1.16
N ARG A 56 -6.30 5.88 -1.51
CA ARG A 56 -5.25 6.07 -2.52
C ARG A 56 -3.90 5.50 -2.11
N TRP A 57 -3.52 5.63 -0.85
CA TRP A 57 -2.26 5.10 -0.33
C TRP A 57 -2.43 3.77 0.41
N ASN A 58 -3.65 3.24 0.38
CA ASN A 58 -4.09 2.05 1.10
C ASN A 58 -3.79 2.13 2.61
N VAL A 59 -3.56 3.30 3.21
CA VAL A 59 -3.23 3.48 4.64
C VAL A 59 -4.47 3.72 5.47
N HIS A 60 -4.44 3.40 6.76
CA HIS A 60 -5.53 3.71 7.68
C HIS A 60 -5.06 4.69 8.75
N LEU A 61 -5.79 5.78 8.90
CA LEU A 61 -5.60 6.79 9.94
C LEU A 61 -6.29 6.31 11.23
N PRO A 62 -5.60 6.33 12.37
CA PRO A 62 -6.24 6.03 13.65
C PRO A 62 -7.37 7.03 13.96
N ASP A 63 -8.47 6.54 14.54
CA ASP A 63 -9.67 7.33 14.87
C ASP A 63 -9.37 8.59 15.71
N GLU A 64 -8.35 8.53 16.59
CA GLU A 64 -7.88 9.65 17.41
C GLU A 64 -7.41 10.87 16.59
N HIS A 65 -6.93 10.63 15.37
CA HIS A 65 -6.52 11.68 14.43
C HIS A 65 -7.70 12.19 13.62
N THR A 66 -8.65 11.32 13.28
CA THR A 66 -9.89 11.65 12.58
C THR A 66 -10.76 12.62 13.39
N ASP A 67 -10.78 12.49 14.72
CA ASP A 67 -11.51 13.39 15.61
C ASP A 67 -10.92 14.80 15.70
N ARG A 68 -9.65 14.99 15.30
CA ARG A 68 -8.92 16.26 15.43
C ARG A 68 -8.67 16.97 14.11
N LEU A 69 -9.13 16.44 12.98
CA LEU A 69 -8.81 16.93 11.63
C LEU A 69 -9.05 18.43 11.42
N GLU A 70 -10.16 18.98 11.92
CA GLU A 70 -10.48 20.42 11.77
C GLU A 70 -9.44 21.32 12.44
N SER A 71 -8.80 20.83 13.51
CA SER A 71 -7.77 21.56 14.25
C SER A 71 -6.35 21.34 13.72
N SER A 72 -6.18 20.31 12.88
CA SER A 72 -4.91 19.89 12.31
C SER A 72 -4.47 20.81 11.17
N THR A 73 -3.17 20.93 11.02
CA THR A 73 -2.52 21.63 9.90
C THR A 73 -2.19 20.67 8.77
N ILE A 74 -1.99 21.21 7.57
CA ILE A 74 -1.54 20.44 6.40
C ILE A 74 -0.22 19.73 6.71
N GLY A 75 0.69 20.39 7.42
CA GLY A 75 1.98 19.83 7.84
C GLY A 75 1.82 18.67 8.83
N GLU A 76 0.90 18.75 9.78
CA GLU A 76 0.60 17.66 10.71
C GLU A 76 0.02 16.44 9.99
N ILE A 77 -0.93 16.63 9.08
CA ILE A 77 -1.51 15.53 8.28
C ILE A 77 -0.46 14.94 7.34
N THR A 78 0.33 15.79 6.68
CA THR A 78 1.44 15.33 5.82
C THR A 78 2.44 14.51 6.60
N THR A 79 2.81 14.96 7.81
CA THR A 79 3.75 14.24 8.69
C THR A 79 3.15 12.91 9.12
N LEU A 80 1.88 12.88 9.51
CA LEU A 80 1.18 11.67 9.91
C LEU A 80 1.16 10.63 8.77
N PHE A 81 0.77 11.04 7.57
CA PHE A 81 0.80 10.16 6.39
C PHE A 81 2.22 9.73 6.04
N ALA A 82 3.21 10.64 6.11
CA ALA A 82 4.60 10.29 5.89
C ALA A 82 5.10 9.26 6.92
N THR A 83 4.70 9.38 8.19
CA THR A 83 4.99 8.40 9.23
C THR A 83 4.33 7.06 8.92
N LEU A 84 3.05 7.02 8.57
CA LEU A 84 2.34 5.78 8.22
C LEU A 84 2.93 5.09 6.99
N LEU A 85 3.29 5.86 5.96
CA LEU A 85 3.95 5.36 4.75
C LEU A 85 5.36 4.86 5.05
N ASN A 86 6.09 5.54 5.94
CA ASN A 86 7.42 5.13 6.35
C ASN A 86 7.39 3.90 7.26
N ASP A 87 6.37 3.76 8.10
CA ASP A 87 6.15 2.57 8.94
C ASP A 87 5.80 1.35 8.07
N ARG A 88 4.99 1.55 7.01
CA ARG A 88 4.80 0.53 5.96
C ARG A 88 6.09 0.15 5.26
N SER A 89 6.93 1.14 4.95
CA SER A 89 8.23 0.91 4.30
C SER A 89 9.28 0.33 5.27
N SER A 90 9.06 0.45 6.58
CA SER A 90 9.97 -0.03 7.64
C SER A 90 9.48 -1.34 8.26
N SER A 91 8.30 -1.83 7.89
CA SER A 91 7.88 -3.20 8.20
C SER A 91 8.84 -4.12 7.48
N GLU A 92 9.54 -4.95 8.25
CA GLU A 92 10.32 -6.09 7.78
C GLU A 92 9.53 -6.78 6.65
N PRO A 93 10.17 -7.12 5.50
CA PRO A 93 9.47 -7.71 4.38
C PRO A 93 8.64 -8.89 4.90
N PRO A 94 7.35 -9.00 4.52
CA PRO A 94 6.51 -10.05 5.03
C PRO A 94 7.22 -11.39 4.81
N PRO A 95 7.18 -12.30 5.80
CA PRO A 95 7.89 -13.57 5.70
C PRO A 95 7.47 -14.29 4.42
N LEU A 96 8.40 -15.08 3.87
CA LEU A 96 8.12 -15.85 2.66
C LEU A 96 6.82 -16.67 2.86
N PRO A 97 5.94 -16.68 1.85
CA PRO A 97 4.64 -17.29 1.98
C PRO A 97 4.78 -18.79 2.21
N THR A 98 4.16 -19.28 3.28
CA THR A 98 4.13 -20.71 3.56
C THR A 98 3.05 -21.41 2.75
N ARG A 99 3.10 -22.74 2.72
CA ARG A 99 2.01 -23.55 2.14
C ARG A 99 0.65 -23.23 2.75
N GLU A 100 0.60 -22.99 4.05
CA GLU A 100 -0.63 -22.64 4.78
C GLU A 100 -1.16 -21.26 4.34
N ASP A 101 -0.26 -20.28 4.11
CA ASP A 101 -0.65 -19.00 3.54
C ASP A 101 -1.29 -19.17 2.16
N ILE A 102 -0.70 -19.98 1.27
CA ILE A 102 -1.25 -20.23 -0.06
C ILE A 102 -2.60 -20.93 0.01
N LEU A 103 -2.77 -21.92 0.90
CA LEU A 103 -4.05 -22.60 1.06
C LEU A 103 -5.14 -21.65 1.54
N LEU A 104 -4.86 -20.80 2.52
CA LEU A 104 -5.80 -19.79 3.01
C LEU A 104 -6.21 -18.81 1.91
N LEU A 105 -5.23 -18.40 1.10
CA LEU A 105 -5.42 -17.54 -0.05
C LEU A 105 -6.32 -18.22 -1.12
N VAL A 106 -6.04 -19.47 -1.49
CA VAL A 106 -6.90 -20.24 -2.41
C VAL A 106 -8.31 -20.44 -1.85
N ALA A 107 -8.43 -20.73 -0.56
CA ALA A 107 -9.71 -20.88 0.14
C ALA A 107 -10.56 -19.61 0.02
N THR A 108 -9.93 -18.47 0.26
CA THR A 108 -10.54 -17.14 0.13
C THR A 108 -11.01 -16.87 -1.30
N ALA A 109 -10.18 -17.18 -2.31
CA ALA A 109 -10.54 -17.02 -3.71
C ALA A 109 -11.76 -17.87 -4.12
N ARG A 110 -11.92 -19.04 -3.48
CA ARG A 110 -12.99 -20.01 -3.76
C ARG A 110 -14.21 -19.88 -2.84
N GLY A 111 -14.11 -19.09 -1.77
CA GLY A 111 -15.16 -18.93 -0.77
C GLY A 111 -15.44 -20.20 0.04
N VAL A 112 -14.40 -20.99 0.34
CA VAL A 112 -14.48 -22.25 1.11
C VAL A 112 -13.52 -22.23 2.29
N GLU A 113 -13.61 -23.21 3.19
CA GLU A 113 -12.65 -23.37 4.28
C GLU A 113 -11.30 -23.93 3.76
N PRO A 114 -10.15 -23.59 4.40
CA PRO A 114 -8.84 -24.07 3.97
C PRO A 114 -8.71 -25.60 3.87
N ASP A 115 -9.37 -26.33 4.76
CA ASP A 115 -9.36 -27.80 4.79
C ASP A 115 -10.15 -28.43 3.63
N GLU A 116 -10.98 -27.64 2.94
CA GLU A 116 -11.80 -28.08 1.80
C GLU A 116 -11.13 -27.75 0.45
N VAL A 117 -9.97 -27.09 0.47
CA VAL A 117 -9.25 -26.68 -0.73
C VAL A 117 -8.56 -27.87 -1.39
N SER A 118 -8.93 -28.15 -2.64
CA SER A 118 -8.10 -28.96 -3.53
C SER A 118 -6.79 -28.23 -3.83
N GLU A 119 -5.68 -28.96 -3.75
CA GLU A 119 -4.33 -28.44 -4.01
C GLU A 119 -4.11 -28.04 -5.47
N GLU A 120 -5.02 -28.39 -6.37
CA GLU A 120 -4.99 -27.95 -7.77
C GLU A 120 -5.42 -26.49 -7.90
N ILE A 121 -4.63 -25.71 -8.64
CA ILE A 121 -4.87 -24.29 -8.88
C ILE A 121 -5.30 -24.07 -10.33
N ASP A 122 -6.51 -23.57 -10.51
CA ASP A 122 -7.05 -23.18 -11.82
C ASP A 122 -6.51 -21.80 -12.29
N SER A 123 -6.83 -21.42 -13.53
CA SER A 123 -6.38 -20.15 -14.10
C SER A 123 -6.88 -18.91 -13.37
N PHE A 124 -8.10 -18.95 -12.80
CA PHE A 124 -8.64 -17.81 -12.07
C PHE A 124 -7.92 -17.65 -10.73
N THR A 125 -7.79 -18.75 -9.98
CA THR A 125 -7.11 -18.80 -8.69
C THR A 125 -5.65 -18.36 -8.84
N ARG A 126 -4.96 -18.74 -9.93
CA ARG A 126 -3.60 -18.24 -10.21
C ARG A 126 -3.51 -16.73 -10.31
N MET A 127 -4.42 -16.11 -11.08
CA MET A 127 -4.43 -14.65 -11.24
C MET A 127 -4.74 -13.94 -9.92
N TRP A 128 -5.66 -14.50 -9.15
CA TRP A 128 -5.97 -13.97 -7.83
C TRP A 128 -4.76 -14.09 -6.89
N LEU A 129 -4.07 -15.22 -6.86
CA LEU A 129 -2.86 -15.41 -6.04
C LEU A 129 -1.76 -14.41 -6.40
N LEU A 130 -1.51 -14.16 -7.70
CA LEU A 130 -0.56 -13.14 -8.12
C LEU A 130 -0.94 -11.76 -7.58
N HIS A 131 -2.20 -11.37 -7.75
CA HIS A 131 -2.69 -10.08 -7.27
C HIS A 131 -2.56 -9.97 -5.75
N SER A 132 -2.97 -10.99 -4.99
CA SER A 132 -2.85 -11.02 -3.54
C SER A 132 -1.40 -10.95 -3.06
N MET A 133 -0.47 -11.64 -3.74
CA MET A 133 0.95 -11.61 -3.38
C MET A 133 1.62 -10.28 -3.73
N GLU A 134 1.27 -9.68 -4.88
CA GLU A 134 1.72 -8.34 -5.25
C GLU A 134 1.25 -7.30 -4.23
N GLN A 135 -0.01 -7.37 -3.79
CA GLN A 135 -0.54 -6.49 -2.75
C GLN A 135 0.15 -6.72 -1.39
N ARG A 136 0.40 -7.98 -1.01
CA ARG A 136 0.97 -8.34 0.30
C ARG A 136 2.45 -8.01 0.41
N HIS A 137 3.23 -8.21 -0.66
CA HIS A 137 4.68 -8.05 -0.65
C HIS A 137 5.18 -6.81 -1.39
N HIS A 138 4.29 -6.04 -2.03
CA HIS A 138 4.64 -4.87 -2.85
C HIS A 138 5.66 -5.17 -3.96
N VAL A 139 5.72 -6.42 -4.42
CA VAL A 139 6.62 -6.87 -5.49
C VAL A 139 5.80 -7.10 -6.76
N PRO A 140 6.21 -6.52 -7.91
CA PRO A 140 5.50 -6.68 -9.18
C PRO A 140 5.55 -8.14 -9.65
N MET A 141 4.39 -8.80 -9.59
CA MET A 141 4.22 -10.22 -9.97
C MET A 141 3.95 -10.42 -11.46
N ASP A 142 3.67 -9.33 -12.19
CA ASP A 142 3.51 -9.30 -13.65
C ASP A 142 4.82 -9.62 -14.41
N THR A 143 5.94 -9.61 -13.70
CA THR A 143 7.26 -10.03 -14.20
C THR A 143 7.35 -11.54 -14.46
N ILE A 144 6.44 -12.36 -13.90
CA ILE A 144 6.40 -13.80 -14.14
C ILE A 144 5.88 -14.07 -15.56
N PRO A 145 6.67 -14.72 -16.44
CA PRO A 145 6.22 -15.03 -17.78
C PRO A 145 4.98 -15.92 -17.77
N SER A 146 4.04 -15.69 -18.67
CA SER A 146 2.80 -16.46 -18.78
C SER A 146 3.03 -17.97 -18.95
N SER A 147 4.13 -18.37 -19.59
CA SER A 147 4.55 -19.78 -19.70
C SER A 147 4.89 -20.41 -18.35
N ARG A 148 5.54 -19.66 -17.46
CA ARG A 148 5.90 -20.11 -16.11
C ARG A 148 4.67 -20.09 -15.19
N LEU A 149 3.82 -19.07 -15.33
CA LEU A 149 2.54 -19.02 -14.64
C LEU A 149 1.62 -20.21 -15.01
N ALA A 150 1.73 -20.70 -16.26
CA ALA A 150 1.01 -21.89 -16.70
C ALA A 150 1.36 -23.15 -15.88
N GLU A 151 2.58 -23.20 -15.32
CA GLU A 151 3.10 -24.30 -14.50
C GLU A 151 2.65 -24.22 -13.03
N MET A 152 2.05 -23.10 -12.60
CA MET A 152 1.49 -22.90 -11.25
C MET A 152 0.16 -23.62 -11.07
N ASN A 153 0.16 -24.93 -11.24
CA ASN A 153 -1.04 -25.77 -11.19
C ASN A 153 -1.27 -26.42 -9.82
N SER A 154 -0.35 -26.23 -8.86
CA SER A 154 -0.49 -26.73 -7.51
C SER A 154 -0.03 -25.71 -6.45
N VAL A 155 -0.51 -25.89 -5.23
CA VAL A 155 -0.11 -25.10 -4.05
C VAL A 155 1.40 -25.11 -3.86
N ASP A 156 2.03 -26.28 -3.90
CA ASP A 156 3.48 -26.38 -3.71
C ASP A 156 4.26 -25.63 -4.79
N ARG A 157 3.80 -25.69 -6.05
CA ARG A 157 4.42 -24.90 -7.14
C ARG A 157 4.20 -23.41 -6.99
N ALA A 158 3.07 -22.98 -6.44
CA ALA A 158 2.85 -21.58 -6.12
C ALA A 158 3.82 -21.10 -5.03
N VAL A 159 4.02 -21.88 -3.96
CA VAL A 159 4.99 -21.56 -2.90
C VAL A 159 6.39 -21.37 -3.49
N GLU A 160 6.89 -22.37 -4.23
CA GLU A 160 8.23 -22.32 -4.83
C GLU A 160 8.41 -21.10 -5.73
N MET A 161 7.43 -20.81 -6.60
CA MET A 161 7.51 -19.65 -7.49
C MET A 161 7.49 -18.32 -6.75
N PHE A 162 6.65 -18.17 -5.72
CA PHE A 162 6.63 -16.95 -4.94
C PHE A 162 7.90 -16.77 -4.13
N GLU A 163 8.45 -17.84 -3.54
CA GLU A 163 9.75 -17.78 -2.88
C GLU A 163 10.86 -17.33 -3.83
N GLU A 164 10.93 -17.91 -5.04
CA GLU A 164 11.92 -17.53 -6.04
C GLU A 164 11.82 -16.05 -6.44
N VAL A 165 10.60 -15.56 -6.70
CA VAL A 165 10.37 -14.18 -7.13
C VAL A 165 10.67 -13.21 -6.00
N LEU A 166 10.22 -13.49 -4.77
CA LEU A 166 10.45 -12.64 -3.61
C LEU A 166 11.93 -12.62 -3.23
N GLN A 167 12.65 -13.74 -3.33
CA GLN A 167 14.10 -13.77 -3.13
C GLN A 167 14.85 -12.98 -4.20
N GLN A 168 14.48 -13.11 -5.48
CA GLN A 168 15.10 -12.35 -6.56
C GLN A 168 14.91 -10.83 -6.40
N ASN A 169 13.73 -10.40 -5.94
CA ASN A 169 13.44 -8.98 -5.72
C ASN A 169 14.05 -8.45 -4.40
N GLY A 170 14.05 -9.24 -3.33
CA GLY A 170 14.72 -8.87 -2.07
C GLY A 170 16.25 -8.81 -2.17
N LEU A 171 16.86 -9.56 -3.10
CA LEU A 171 18.28 -9.43 -3.43
C LEU A 171 18.59 -8.12 -4.18
N HIS A 172 17.64 -7.57 -4.95
CA HIS A 172 17.83 -6.31 -5.68
C HIS A 172 17.82 -5.08 -4.77
N GLU A 173 17.05 -5.08 -3.67
CA GLU A 173 17.06 -3.97 -2.69
C GLU A 173 18.37 -3.90 -1.87
N SER A 174 19.16 -4.98 -1.84
CA SER A 174 20.40 -5.05 -1.06
C SER A 174 21.62 -4.42 -1.74
N PHE A 175 21.56 -4.15 -3.05
CA PHE A 175 22.73 -3.71 -3.85
C PHE A 175 22.76 -2.22 -4.22
N ASP A 176 21.74 -1.43 -3.88
CA ASP A 176 21.67 0.01 -4.18
C ASP A 176 22.06 0.92 -2.98
N ARG A 177 22.94 0.42 -2.10
CA ARG A 177 23.69 1.24 -1.15
C ARG A 177 25.14 1.33 -1.60
N GLU A 178 25.41 2.22 -2.56
CA GLU A 178 26.79 2.69 -2.77
C GLU A 178 27.31 3.36 -1.49
N PRO A 179 28.49 2.97 -0.98
CA PRO A 179 29.16 3.72 0.07
C PRO A 179 29.71 5.01 -0.56
N THR A 180 29.06 6.13 -0.32
CA THR A 180 29.62 7.44 -0.68
C THR A 180 30.86 7.70 0.21
N PRO A 181 32.02 8.09 -0.37
CA PRO A 181 33.28 8.26 0.34
C PRO A 181 33.30 9.45 1.32
#